data_AF-A0A951VHA1-F1
#
_entry.id   AF-A0A951VHA1-F1
#
_cell.length_a   1.000
_cell.length_b   1.000
_cell.length_c   1.000
_cell.angle_alpha   90.00
_cell.angle_beta   90.00
_cell.angle_gamma   90.00
#
_symmetry.space_group_name_H-M   'P 1'
#
loop_
_entity.id
_entity.type
_entity.pdbx_description
1 polymer ?
#
loop_
_entity_poly.entity_id
_entity_poly.type
_entity_poly.pdbx_seq_one_letter_code
_entity_poly.pdbx_strand_id
1 'polypeptide(L)'
;MCFFAPAVFAQYFNARDYPQKYFIYPVKGVRISLSANFGELRTNHYHMGLDCRTDQAENKTVVAAADGYVSRVSVGPFGFGLAIYINHPNGLTTVYGHLNKFFPALDQYVKQKQYE
;
A
#
# COMPACT_ATOMS: atom_id res chain seq x y z
N MET A 1 -47.16 -4.81 -35.01
CA MET A 1 -46.22 -4.11 -34.10
C MET A 1 -45.02 -5.03 -33.87
N CYS A 2 -43.89 -4.78 -34.54
CA CYS A 2 -42.64 -5.50 -34.28
C CYS A 2 -41.89 -4.77 -33.17
N PHE A 3 -41.68 -5.44 -32.03
CA PHE A 3 -40.83 -4.93 -30.96
C PHE A 3 -39.37 -5.23 -31.31
N PHE A 4 -38.60 -4.19 -31.64
CA PHE A 4 -37.15 -4.25 -31.63
C PHE A 4 -36.67 -4.25 -30.17
N ALA A 5 -36.15 -5.38 -29.69
CA ALA A 5 -35.42 -5.40 -28.43
C ALA A 5 -34.04 -4.77 -28.67
N PRO A 6 -33.67 -3.68 -27.97
CA PRO A 6 -32.31 -3.16 -28.07
C PRO A 6 -31.36 -4.18 -27.43
N ALA A 7 -30.33 -4.57 -28.17
CA ALA A 7 -29.25 -5.39 -27.63
C ALA A 7 -28.56 -4.62 -26.51
N VAL A 8 -28.78 -5.04 -25.26
CA VAL A 8 -28.05 -4.53 -24.10
C VAL A 8 -26.64 -5.12 -24.17
N PHE A 9 -25.68 -4.32 -24.64
CA PHE A 9 -24.26 -4.66 -24.49
C PHE A 9 -23.87 -4.48 -23.02
N ALA A 10 -23.76 -5.58 -22.29
CA ALA A 10 -23.08 -5.58 -21.00
C ALA A 10 -21.59 -5.24 -21.22
N GLN A 11 -21.04 -4.33 -20.41
CA GLN A 11 -19.62 -4.02 -20.44
C GLN A 11 -18.84 -5.25 -19.97
N TYR A 12 -18.15 -5.92 -20.91
CA TYR A 12 -17.19 -6.96 -20.59
C TYR A 12 -15.94 -6.31 -19.99
N PHE A 13 -15.78 -6.39 -18.67
CA PHE A 13 -14.51 -6.08 -18.03
C PHE A 13 -13.56 -7.24 -18.28
N ASN A 14 -12.54 -7.03 -19.12
CA ASN A 14 -11.46 -7.98 -19.27
C ASN A 14 -10.76 -8.17 -17.92
N ALA A 15 -10.50 -9.42 -17.54
CA ALA A 15 -9.67 -9.72 -16.39
C ALA A 15 -8.30 -9.08 -16.61
N ARG A 16 -7.86 -8.26 -15.64
CA ARG A 16 -6.52 -7.69 -15.67
C ARG A 16 -5.52 -8.76 -15.24
N ASP A 17 -4.46 -8.90 -16.02
CA ASP A 17 -3.32 -9.73 -15.64
C ASP A 17 -2.46 -8.96 -14.63
N TYR A 18 -2.42 -9.45 -13.39
CA TYR A 18 -1.61 -8.86 -12.32
C TYR A 18 -0.40 -9.74 -12.06
N PRO A 19 0.80 -9.15 -11.90
CA PRO A 19 2.03 -9.90 -11.78
C PRO A 19 2.00 -10.77 -10.52
N GLN A 20 2.10 -12.08 -10.72
CA GLN A 20 2.15 -13.05 -9.62
C GLN A 20 3.56 -13.14 -9.07
N LYS A 21 3.69 -13.23 -7.74
CA LYS A 21 4.98 -13.42 -7.03
C LYS A 21 6.02 -12.30 -7.25
N TYR A 22 5.61 -11.16 -7.80
CA TYR A 22 6.47 -9.99 -7.94
C TYR A 22 6.75 -9.32 -6.59
N PHE A 23 5.77 -9.33 -5.69
CA PHE A 23 5.86 -8.72 -4.37
C PHE A 23 6.12 -9.75 -3.27
N ILE A 24 7.04 -9.43 -2.37
CA ILE A 24 7.28 -10.16 -1.13
C ILE A 24 6.44 -9.62 0.02
N TYR A 25 6.30 -10.41 1.09
CA TYR A 25 5.74 -9.92 2.34
C TYR A 25 6.70 -8.91 3.01
N PRO A 26 6.24 -7.70 3.36
CA PRO A 26 7.14 -6.60 3.70
C PRO A 26 7.61 -6.57 5.16
N VAL A 27 6.93 -7.26 6.09
CA VAL A 27 7.32 -7.27 7.51
C VAL A 27 8.19 -8.49 7.81
N LYS A 28 9.42 -8.29 8.28
CA LYS A 28 10.39 -9.36 8.55
C LYS A 28 10.28 -9.89 9.98
N GLY A 29 10.65 -11.17 10.16
CA GLY A 29 10.75 -11.79 11.48
C GLY A 29 9.42 -11.91 12.21
N VAL A 30 8.35 -12.13 11.46
CA VAL A 30 6.99 -12.32 11.96
C VAL A 30 6.28 -13.45 11.22
N ARG A 31 5.26 -14.03 11.83
CA ARG A 31 4.34 -14.94 11.13
C ARG A 31 3.49 -14.14 10.14
N ILE A 32 3.50 -14.54 8.87
CA ILE A 32 2.66 -13.94 7.82
C ILE A 32 1.20 -14.07 8.24
N SER A 33 0.59 -12.96 8.60
CA SER A 33 -0.81 -12.87 9.03
C SER A 33 -1.26 -11.41 9.04
N LEU A 34 -2.56 -11.20 8.91
CA LEU A 34 -3.16 -9.86 8.86
C LEU A 34 -3.97 -9.58 10.12
N SER A 35 -3.96 -8.33 10.58
CA SER A 35 -4.89 -7.81 11.60
C SER A 35 -6.13 -7.18 10.98
N ALA A 36 -6.04 -6.71 9.73
CA ALA A 36 -7.16 -6.17 8.96
C ALA A 36 -6.96 -6.40 7.46
N ASN A 37 -8.06 -6.59 6.73
CA ASN A 37 -8.05 -6.87 5.29
C ASN A 37 -8.36 -5.62 4.44
N PHE A 38 -8.05 -5.70 3.15
CA PHE A 38 -8.47 -4.72 2.16
C PHE A 38 -9.99 -4.78 1.98
N GLY A 39 -10.63 -3.61 1.91
CA GLY A 39 -12.08 -3.47 1.77
C GLY A 39 -12.86 -3.70 3.07
N GLU A 40 -12.20 -3.87 4.22
CA GLU A 40 -12.88 -4.00 5.51
C GLU A 40 -13.67 -2.72 5.85
N LEU A 41 -14.95 -2.86 6.20
CA LEU A 41 -15.80 -1.72 6.54
C LEU A 41 -15.44 -1.17 7.92
N ARG A 42 -15.12 0.12 7.99
CA ARG A 42 -14.94 0.89 9.22
C ARG A 42 -16.08 1.89 9.33
N THR A 43 -16.25 2.49 10.51
CA THR A 43 -17.35 3.42 10.82
C THR A 43 -17.51 4.55 9.79
N ASN A 44 -16.42 5.02 9.19
CA ASN A 44 -16.41 6.18 8.30
C ASN A 44 -15.75 5.94 6.93
N HIS A 45 -15.24 4.74 6.63
CA HIS A 45 -14.60 4.44 5.34
C HIS A 45 -14.38 2.92 5.14
N TYR A 46 -13.97 2.52 3.94
CA TYR A 46 -13.40 1.20 3.67
C TYR A 46 -11.89 1.22 3.86
N HIS A 47 -11.35 0.16 4.45
CA HIS A 47 -9.92 0.01 4.64
C HIS A 47 -9.21 -0.21 3.29
N MET A 48 -8.36 0.74 2.88
CA MET A 48 -7.71 0.74 1.55
C MET A 48 -6.35 0.03 1.53
N GLY A 49 -6.07 -0.84 2.51
CA GLY A 49 -4.78 -1.50 2.65
C GLY A 49 -4.86 -2.85 3.35
N LEU A 50 -3.69 -3.41 3.67
CA LEU A 50 -3.55 -4.63 4.46
C LEU A 50 -2.76 -4.30 5.72
N ASP A 51 -3.36 -4.56 6.89
CA ASP A 51 -2.64 -4.39 8.15
C ASP A 51 -1.88 -5.67 8.47
N CYS A 52 -0.57 -5.64 8.29
CA CYS A 52 0.33 -6.74 8.55
C CYS A 52 0.57 -6.88 10.06
N ARG A 53 0.35 -8.07 10.64
CA ARG A 53 0.63 -8.27 12.06
C ARG A 53 2.12 -8.19 12.35
N THR A 54 2.43 -7.65 13.52
CA THR A 54 3.80 -7.48 14.04
C THR A 54 4.11 -8.39 15.22
N ASP A 55 3.32 -9.46 15.42
CA ASP A 55 3.42 -10.39 16.55
C ASP A 55 3.42 -9.69 17.92
N GLN A 56 2.50 -8.72 18.09
CA GLN A 56 2.32 -7.93 19.33
C GLN A 56 3.58 -7.14 19.75
N ALA A 57 4.49 -6.86 18.82
CA ALA A 57 5.67 -6.04 19.05
C ALA A 57 5.71 -4.85 18.09
N GLU A 58 6.36 -3.77 18.51
CA GLU A 58 6.63 -2.62 17.66
C GLU A 58 8.02 -2.72 17.00
N ASN A 59 8.30 -1.80 16.08
CA ASN A 59 9.62 -1.65 15.44
C ASN A 59 10.12 -2.89 14.69
N LYS A 60 9.19 -3.71 14.16
CA LYS A 60 9.54 -4.76 13.20
C LYS A 60 10.11 -4.15 11.92
N THR A 61 11.14 -4.79 11.37
CA THR A 61 11.76 -4.33 10.12
C THR A 61 10.77 -4.45 8.97
N VAL A 62 10.50 -3.31 8.34
CA VAL A 62 9.73 -3.21 7.10
C VAL A 62 10.70 -3.09 5.93
N VAL A 63 10.53 -3.92 4.91
CA VAL A 63 11.30 -3.87 3.66
C VAL A 63 10.39 -3.57 2.48
N ALA A 64 10.98 -3.05 1.41
CA ALA A 64 10.28 -2.90 0.14
C ALA A 64 9.80 -4.28 -0.35
N ALA A 65 8.57 -4.33 -0.85
CA ALA A 65 7.94 -5.55 -1.34
C ALA A 65 8.48 -5.93 -2.72
N ALA A 66 9.06 -4.98 -3.44
CA ALA A 66 9.78 -5.21 -4.69
C ALA A 66 10.73 -4.04 -4.96
N ASP A 67 11.62 -4.21 -5.94
CA ASP A 67 12.56 -3.18 -6.37
C ASP A 67 11.82 -1.96 -6.94
N GLY A 68 12.38 -0.78 -6.71
CA GLY A 68 11.79 0.48 -7.12
C GLY A 68 12.53 1.69 -6.54
N TYR A 69 11.87 2.85 -6.58
CA TYR A 69 12.40 4.08 -5.99
C TYR A 69 11.35 4.78 -5.14
N VAL A 70 11.81 5.50 -4.11
CA VAL A 70 10.93 6.30 -3.26
C VAL A 70 10.40 7.48 -4.08
N SER A 71 9.12 7.46 -4.42
CA SER A 71 8.46 8.46 -5.26
C SER A 71 7.83 9.58 -4.44
N ARG A 72 7.46 9.29 -3.19
CA ARG A 72 6.86 10.25 -2.26
C ARG A 72 7.13 9.83 -0.82
N VAL A 73 7.34 10.83 0.03
CA VAL A 73 7.34 10.69 1.49
C VAL A 73 6.23 11.53 2.07
N SER A 74 5.52 10.99 3.04
CA SER A 74 4.47 11.69 3.78
C SER A 74 4.85 11.73 5.25
N VAL A 75 4.73 12.91 5.85
CA VAL A 75 4.91 13.12 7.29
C VAL A 75 3.75 13.96 7.78
N GLY A 76 3.00 13.45 8.73
CA GLY A 76 1.89 14.18 9.33
C GLY A 76 1.36 13.49 10.59
N PRO A 77 0.60 14.20 11.43
CA PRO A 77 -0.01 13.62 12.63
C PRO A 77 -1.27 12.79 12.36
N PHE A 78 -1.79 12.82 11.13
CA PHE A 78 -3.03 12.17 10.73
C PHE A 78 -2.83 11.27 9.50
N GLY A 79 -3.87 10.50 9.16
CA GLY A 79 -3.83 9.57 8.02
C GLY A 79 -2.80 8.48 8.24
N PHE A 80 -1.91 8.26 7.26
CA PHE A 80 -0.86 7.24 7.35
C PHE A 80 0.29 7.59 8.29
N GLY A 81 0.34 8.77 8.89
CA GLY A 81 1.47 9.17 9.74
C GLY A 81 2.76 9.32 8.92
N LEU A 82 3.82 8.62 9.34
CA LEU A 82 5.02 8.44 8.50
C LEU A 82 4.75 7.39 7.43
N ALA A 83 4.85 7.80 6.17
CA ALA A 83 4.65 6.90 5.05
C ALA A 83 5.64 7.08 3.90
N ILE A 84 5.95 5.97 3.24
CA ILE A 84 6.81 5.90 2.05
C ILE A 84 6.01 5.29 0.90
N TYR A 85 6.09 5.92 -0.27
CA TYR A 85 5.56 5.41 -1.52
C TYR A 85 6.73 4.96 -2.39
N ILE A 86 6.67 3.73 -2.89
CA ILE A 86 7.70 3.18 -3.78
C ILE A 86 7.05 2.89 -5.12
N ASN A 87 7.53 3.54 -6.18
CA ASN A 87 7.14 3.23 -7.55
C ASN A 87 8.03 2.11 -8.09
N HIS A 88 7.40 1.12 -8.71
CA HIS A 88 8.06 -0.07 -9.25
C HIS A 88 8.14 -0.03 -10.78
N PRO A 89 9.14 -0.68 -11.41
CA PRO A 89 9.27 -0.76 -12.87
C PRO A 89 8.05 -1.33 -13.61
N ASN A 90 7.22 -2.14 -12.93
CA ASN A 90 5.99 -2.70 -13.50
C ASN A 90 4.80 -1.71 -13.51
N GLY A 91 5.01 -0.44 -13.14
CA GLY A 91 3.99 0.61 -13.11
C GLY A 91 3.10 0.60 -11.87
N LEU A 92 3.33 -0.31 -10.93
CA LEU A 92 2.60 -0.35 -9.66
C LEU A 92 3.34 0.46 -8.58
N THR A 93 2.59 0.87 -7.55
CA THR A 93 3.11 1.58 -6.38
C THR A 93 2.76 0.81 -5.11
N THR A 94 3.74 0.63 -4.23
CA THR A 94 3.50 0.17 -2.85
C THR A 94 3.55 1.35 -1.90
N VAL A 95 2.74 1.28 -0.84
CA VAL A 95 2.66 2.30 0.20
C VAL A 95 2.85 1.64 1.55
N TYR A 96 3.80 2.16 2.32
CA TYR A 96 4.10 1.73 3.68
C TYR A 96 3.71 2.86 4.62
N GLY A 97 2.61 2.69 5.36
CA GLY A 97 2.12 3.66 6.33
C GLY A 97 2.36 3.23 7.77
N HIS A 98 2.08 4.13 8.70
CA HIS A 98 2.17 3.93 10.15
C HIS A 98 3.56 3.49 10.62
N LEU A 99 4.61 3.98 9.95
CA LEU A 99 5.98 3.68 10.33
C LEU A 99 6.37 4.48 11.58
N ASN A 100 7.16 3.86 12.47
CA ASN A 100 7.73 4.57 13.62
C ASN A 100 8.92 5.45 13.24
N LYS A 101 9.72 5.02 12.24
CA LYS A 101 10.91 5.73 11.77
C LYS A 101 11.28 5.33 10.34
N PHE A 102 11.88 6.25 9.59
CA PHE A 102 12.51 5.95 8.30
C PHE A 102 13.94 5.37 8.48
N PHE A 103 14.47 4.77 7.42
CA PHE A 103 15.88 4.36 7.39
C PHE A 103 16.81 5.60 7.44
N PRO A 104 18.05 5.48 7.95
CA PRO A 104 18.86 6.63 8.35
C PRO A 104 19.03 7.72 7.28
N ALA A 105 19.32 7.33 6.04
CA ALA A 105 19.52 8.29 4.96
C ALA A 105 18.25 9.07 4.62
N LEU A 106 17.08 8.41 4.62
CA LEU A 106 15.81 9.10 4.37
C LEU A 106 15.36 9.93 5.57
N ASP A 107 15.55 9.44 6.79
CA ASP A 107 15.25 10.19 8.02
C ASP A 107 16.02 11.51 8.06
N GLN A 108 17.32 11.47 7.70
CA GLN A 108 18.15 12.67 7.60
C GLN A 108 17.66 13.63 6.52
N TYR A 109 17.37 13.12 5.31
CA TYR A 109 16.85 13.93 4.21
C TYR A 109 15.52 14.62 4.57
N VAL A 110 14.59 13.87 5.16
CA VAL A 110 13.28 14.40 5.56
C VAL A 110 13.43 15.48 6.62
N LYS A 111 14.25 15.25 7.66
CA LYS A 111 14.51 16.26 8.69
C LYS A 111 15.09 17.54 8.07
N GLN A 112 16.08 17.41 7.20
CA GLN A 112 16.64 18.58 6.50
C GLN A 112 15.53 19.36 5.77
N LYS A 113 14.65 18.68 5.02
CA LYS A 113 13.52 19.32 4.33
C LYS A 113 12.48 19.96 5.24
N GLN A 114 12.36 19.54 6.50
CA GLN A 114 11.41 20.12 7.45
C GLN A 114 11.91 21.41 8.11
N TYR A 115 13.23 21.62 8.13
CA TYR A 115 13.87 22.80 8.71
C TYR A 115 14.44 23.77 7.65
N GLU A 116 14.25 23.47 6.37
CA GLU A 116 14.39 24.44 5.26
C GLU A 116 13.26 25.48 5.32
#